data_AF-A0A9N9XAR8-F1
#
_entry.id   AF-A0A9N9XAR8-F1
#
_cell.length_a   1.000
_cell.length_b   1.000
_cell.length_c   1.000
_cell.angle_alpha   90.00
_cell.angle_beta   90.00
_cell.angle_gamma   90.00
#
_symmetry.space_group_name_H-M   'P 1'
#
loop_
_entity.id
_entity.type
_entity.pdbx_description
1 polymer ?
#
loop_
_entity_poly.entity_id
_entity_poly.type
_entity_poly.pdbx_seq_one_letter_code
_entity_poly.pdbx_strand_id
1 'polypeptide(L)'
;VPRVRAISNNATNVVRTLLCTCVDHYASSYGDRGWGCGYRNTQMLISSLLTHTGYNEKLYKLWQDQKPPRSSVPSISRIQGLIEQAWSQGFDIQGSEQLECRLVNTRKWIGATEVVTLLSFLRIKCQLVDFHKPTGPGGSHPELFNWVLKYFESSVGGEFTPPLYLQHQGHSRTIMGIEIHRDGSLILLVLDPSHSPLQMAQLGDTNSASTALRLLRKNESAMKARQYQIVAVLGMIEADYQYQQSKIIRGCRIPQDR
;
A
#
# COMPACT_ATOMS: atom_id res chain seq x y z
N VAL A 1 -12.37 -6.24 -3.73
CA VAL A 1 -12.04 -7.48 -2.96
C VAL A 1 -12.98 -8.66 -3.26
N PRO A 2 -14.33 -8.57 -3.12
CA PRO A 2 -15.20 -9.75 -3.23
C PRO A 2 -15.11 -10.50 -4.58
N ARG A 3 -15.00 -9.74 -5.68
CA ARG A 3 -14.81 -10.29 -7.03
C ARG A 3 -13.54 -11.13 -7.15
N VAL A 4 -12.40 -10.59 -6.70
CA VAL A 4 -11.11 -11.30 -6.70
C VAL A 4 -11.19 -12.58 -5.85
N ARG A 5 -11.84 -12.51 -4.67
CA ARG A 5 -12.07 -13.69 -3.82
C ARG A 5 -12.84 -14.78 -4.55
N ALA A 6 -13.96 -14.43 -5.18
CA ALA A 6 -14.79 -15.39 -5.90
C ALA A 6 -14.03 -16.06 -7.06
N ILE A 7 -13.29 -15.28 -7.85
CA ILE A 7 -12.51 -15.82 -8.98
C ILE A 7 -11.37 -16.71 -8.48
N SER A 8 -10.65 -16.29 -7.43
CA SER A 8 -9.53 -17.04 -6.87
C SER A 8 -9.98 -18.37 -6.25
N ASN A 9 -11.09 -18.37 -5.50
CA ASN A 9 -11.63 -19.60 -4.90
C ASN A 9 -12.10 -20.62 -5.95
N ASN A 10 -12.44 -20.18 -7.16
CA ASN A 10 -12.80 -21.06 -8.27
C ASN A 10 -11.58 -21.58 -9.04
N ALA A 11 -10.38 -21.06 -8.78
CA ALA A 11 -9.16 -21.49 -9.47
C ALA A 11 -8.68 -22.83 -8.88
N THR A 12 -8.58 -23.86 -9.72
CA THR A 12 -8.26 -25.22 -9.29
C THR A 12 -6.86 -25.35 -8.68
N ASN A 13 -5.90 -24.53 -9.09
CA ASN A 13 -4.54 -24.55 -8.58
C ASN A 13 -4.34 -23.76 -7.29
N VAL A 14 -5.33 -22.99 -6.83
CA VAL A 14 -5.24 -22.19 -5.60
C VAL A 14 -5.78 -23.00 -4.42
N VAL A 15 -4.96 -23.18 -3.39
CA VAL A 15 -5.34 -23.86 -2.14
C VAL A 15 -6.01 -22.88 -1.18
N ARG A 16 -5.44 -21.68 -1.06
CA ARG A 16 -5.91 -20.67 -0.12
C ARG A 16 -5.67 -19.28 -0.67
N THR A 17 -6.63 -18.38 -0.47
CA THR A 17 -6.54 -16.98 -0.83
C THR A 17 -6.71 -16.13 0.42
N LEU A 18 -5.73 -15.28 0.72
CA LEU A 18 -5.79 -14.32 1.80
C LEU A 18 -5.82 -12.91 1.22
N LEU A 19 -6.77 -12.08 1.66
CA LEU A 19 -7.02 -10.75 1.08
C LEU A 19 -7.17 -9.73 2.21
N CYS A 20 -6.85 -8.47 1.91
CA CYS A 20 -7.26 -7.34 2.74
C CYS A 20 -8.80 -7.28 2.83
N THR A 21 -9.31 -6.61 3.87
CA THR A 21 -10.76 -6.53 4.12
C THR A 21 -11.50 -5.86 2.96
N CYS A 22 -11.01 -4.70 2.55
CA CYS A 22 -11.56 -3.90 1.45
C CYS A 22 -10.46 -3.01 0.87
N VAL A 23 -10.64 -2.56 -0.37
CA VAL A 23 -9.81 -1.56 -1.04
C VAL A 23 -10.52 -1.16 -2.33
N ASP A 24 -10.58 0.14 -2.60
CA ASP A 24 -10.98 0.68 -3.89
C ASP A 24 -9.74 0.95 -4.74
N HIS A 25 -9.85 0.69 -6.04
CA HIS A 25 -8.76 0.95 -6.98
C HIS A 25 -8.78 2.40 -7.44
N TYR A 26 -7.62 3.07 -7.40
CA TYR A 26 -7.43 4.42 -7.89
C TYR A 26 -6.43 4.42 -9.06
N ALA A 27 -6.94 4.60 -10.27
CA ALA A 27 -6.13 4.73 -11.48
C ALA A 27 -5.51 6.13 -11.58
N SER A 28 -4.38 6.21 -12.27
CA SER A 28 -3.78 7.48 -12.69
C SER A 28 -4.71 8.20 -13.65
N SER A 29 -4.87 9.51 -13.49
CA SER A 29 -5.59 10.37 -14.45
C SER A 29 -4.60 11.07 -15.38
N TYR A 30 -5.10 11.89 -16.31
CA TYR A 30 -4.26 12.71 -17.18
C TYR A 30 -3.30 13.62 -16.40
N GLY A 31 -3.72 14.17 -15.27
CA GLY A 31 -2.92 15.14 -14.49
C GLY A 31 -1.73 14.52 -13.76
N ASP A 32 -1.80 13.22 -13.44
CA ASP A 32 -0.80 12.53 -12.61
C ASP A 32 -0.11 11.35 -13.30
N ARG A 33 -0.45 11.07 -14.56
CA ARG A 33 0.21 10.01 -15.34
C ARG A 33 1.72 10.24 -15.41
N GLY A 34 2.48 9.21 -15.07
CA GLY A 34 3.95 9.21 -15.09
C GLY A 34 4.62 9.64 -13.78
N TRP A 35 3.86 10.05 -12.76
CA TRP A 35 4.45 10.46 -11.47
C TRP A 35 3.55 10.22 -10.24
N GLY A 36 2.24 10.07 -10.45
CA GLY A 36 1.24 9.99 -9.39
C GLY A 36 1.17 8.67 -8.63
N CYS A 37 1.94 7.64 -9.01
CA CYS A 37 1.77 6.28 -8.50
C CYS A 37 1.79 6.21 -6.97
N GLY A 38 2.76 6.87 -6.32
CA GLY A 38 2.84 6.92 -4.86
C GLY A 38 1.58 7.47 -4.20
N TYR A 39 1.03 8.57 -4.75
CA TYR A 39 -0.20 9.15 -4.24
C TYR A 39 -1.43 8.27 -4.49
N ARG A 40 -1.52 7.62 -5.66
CA ARG A 40 -2.63 6.71 -5.97
C ARG A 40 -2.64 5.47 -5.09
N ASN A 41 -1.48 4.89 -4.80
CA ASN A 41 -1.38 3.78 -3.85
C ASN A 41 -1.70 4.22 -2.42
N THR A 42 -1.35 5.46 -2.03
CA THR A 42 -1.81 6.07 -0.77
C THR A 42 -3.33 6.23 -0.74
N GLN A 43 -3.96 6.66 -1.84
CA GLN A 43 -5.41 6.72 -1.96
C GLN A 43 -6.07 5.34 -1.81
N MET A 44 -5.51 4.31 -2.44
CA MET A 44 -5.98 2.92 -2.28
C MET A 44 -5.87 2.47 -0.82
N LEU A 45 -4.74 2.73 -0.15
CA LEU A 45 -4.59 2.42 1.28
C LEU A 45 -5.62 3.17 2.13
N ILE A 46 -5.77 4.48 1.95
CA ILE A 46 -6.74 5.31 2.68
C ILE A 46 -8.18 4.81 2.44
N SER A 47 -8.55 4.44 1.22
CA SER A 47 -9.89 3.93 0.90
C SER A 47 -10.26 2.72 1.77
N SER A 48 -9.30 1.84 2.05
CA SER A 48 -9.49 0.72 2.96
C SER A 48 -9.70 1.19 4.38
N LEU A 49 -8.79 2.03 4.89
CA LEU A 49 -8.80 2.52 6.26
C LEU A 49 -10.08 3.31 6.60
N LEU A 50 -10.67 4.02 5.64
CA LEU A 50 -11.93 4.75 5.83
C LEU A 50 -13.12 3.84 6.17
N THR A 51 -13.06 2.54 5.87
CA THR A 51 -14.13 1.60 6.22
C THR A 51 -14.06 1.08 7.66
N HIS A 52 -12.95 1.33 8.36
CA HIS A 52 -12.77 0.95 9.75
C HIS A 52 -13.03 2.16 10.66
N THR A 53 -13.94 2.03 11.61
CA THR A 53 -14.41 3.14 12.46
C THR A 53 -13.27 3.89 13.15
N GLY A 54 -12.34 3.16 13.80
CA GLY A 54 -11.21 3.77 14.50
C GLY A 54 -10.23 4.52 13.59
N TYR A 55 -9.99 4.02 12.38
CA TYR A 55 -9.10 4.72 11.43
C TYR A 55 -9.81 5.89 10.75
N ASN A 56 -11.11 5.74 10.46
CA ASN A 56 -11.93 6.80 9.88
C ASN A 56 -11.90 8.06 10.74
N GLU A 57 -12.02 7.92 12.07
CA GLU A 57 -11.96 9.06 13.00
C GLU A 57 -10.62 9.81 12.94
N LYS A 58 -9.49 9.09 12.84
CA LYS A 58 -8.17 9.71 12.69
C LYS A 58 -8.03 10.42 11.34
N LEU A 59 -8.50 9.77 10.27
CA LEU A 59 -8.46 10.31 8.91
C LEU A 59 -9.41 11.51 8.75
N TYR A 60 -10.54 11.57 9.44
CA TYR A 60 -11.49 12.65 9.28
C TYR A 60 -10.96 13.99 9.81
N LYS A 61 -10.05 13.96 10.80
CA LYS A 61 -9.34 15.15 11.30
C LYS A 61 -8.56 15.88 10.20
N LEU A 62 -8.22 15.20 9.09
CA LEU A 62 -7.53 15.78 7.94
C LEU A 62 -8.31 16.86 7.22
N TRP A 63 -9.64 16.79 7.27
CA TRP A 63 -10.48 17.69 6.51
C TRP A 63 -10.64 19.06 7.19
N GLN A 64 -10.16 19.21 8.44
CA GLN A 64 -10.20 20.45 9.21
C GLN A 64 -11.62 21.01 9.23
N ASP A 65 -11.83 22.21 8.68
CA ASP A 65 -13.13 22.87 8.59
C ASP A 65 -14.03 22.31 7.47
N GLN A 66 -13.45 21.56 6.53
CA GLN A 66 -14.21 20.89 5.48
C GLN A 66 -14.86 19.63 6.05
N LYS A 67 -16.13 19.40 5.73
CA LYS A 67 -16.89 18.23 6.17
C LYS A 67 -17.38 17.41 4.98
N PRO A 68 -16.49 16.76 4.22
CA PRO A 68 -16.92 15.89 3.14
C PRO A 68 -17.56 14.60 3.71
N PRO A 69 -18.18 13.76 2.85
CA PRO A 69 -18.62 12.42 3.26
C PRO A 69 -17.48 11.65 3.93
N ARG A 70 -17.77 10.86 4.98
CA ARG A 70 -16.77 10.07 5.71
C ARG A 70 -16.05 9.02 4.87
N SER A 71 -16.56 8.69 3.69
CA SER A 71 -15.94 7.83 2.69
C SER A 71 -15.01 8.56 1.71
N SER A 72 -14.83 9.88 1.86
CA SER A 72 -14.09 10.68 0.89
C SER A 72 -12.58 10.47 1.01
N VAL A 73 -11.98 10.04 -0.10
CA VAL A 73 -10.53 9.93 -0.25
C VAL A 73 -9.94 11.27 -0.72
N PRO A 74 -8.86 11.78 -0.10
CA PRO A 74 -8.27 13.08 -0.44
C PRO A 74 -7.66 13.09 -1.86
N SER A 75 -7.67 14.26 -2.50
CA SER A 75 -6.97 14.48 -3.77
C SER A 75 -5.44 14.40 -3.62
N ILE A 76 -4.72 14.25 -4.74
CA ILE A 76 -3.24 14.26 -4.73
C ILE A 76 -2.71 15.56 -4.11
N SER A 77 -3.23 16.72 -4.51
CA SER A 77 -2.82 18.01 -3.97
C SER A 77 -3.09 18.14 -2.47
N ARG A 78 -4.17 17.53 -1.97
CA ARG A 78 -4.42 17.46 -0.51
C ARG A 78 -3.41 16.54 0.17
N ILE A 79 -3.09 15.38 -0.40
CA ILE A 79 -2.05 14.48 0.14
C ILE A 79 -0.69 15.20 0.19
N GLN A 80 -0.31 15.92 -0.87
CA GLN A 80 0.91 16.74 -0.90
C GLN A 80 0.94 17.73 0.27
N GLY A 81 -0.12 18.52 0.44
CA GLY A 81 -0.19 19.51 1.53
C GLY A 81 -0.22 18.89 2.94
N LEU A 82 -0.69 17.65 3.09
CA LEU A 82 -0.67 16.93 4.37
C LEU A 82 0.73 16.40 4.69
N ILE A 83 1.48 15.94 3.69
CA ILE A 83 2.88 15.55 3.88
C ILE A 83 3.72 16.79 4.25
N GLU A 84 3.52 17.92 3.58
CA GLU A 84 4.20 19.18 3.95
C GLU A 84 3.84 19.65 5.37
N GLN A 85 2.58 19.50 5.79
CA GLN A 85 2.18 19.79 7.17
C GLN A 85 2.82 18.83 8.19
N ALA A 86 3.01 17.56 7.84
CA ALA A 86 3.75 16.63 8.68
C ALA A 86 5.22 17.09 8.81
N TRP A 87 5.86 17.47 7.71
CA TRP A 87 7.23 17.98 7.72
C TRP A 87 7.38 19.23 8.57
N SER A 88 6.45 20.19 8.49
CA SER A 88 6.48 21.40 9.32
C SER A 88 6.30 21.12 10.82
N GLN A 89 5.77 19.95 11.18
CA GLN A 89 5.68 19.46 12.57
C GLN A 89 6.87 18.59 13.00
N GLY A 90 7.91 18.49 12.18
CA GLY A 90 9.14 17.79 12.51
C GLY A 90 9.16 16.31 12.14
N PHE A 91 8.19 15.81 11.36
CA PHE A 91 8.27 14.46 10.80
C PHE A 91 9.28 14.43 9.65
N ASP A 92 10.12 13.41 9.62
CA ASP A 92 10.98 13.08 8.46
C ASP A 92 11.66 14.28 7.78
N ILE A 93 12.37 15.09 8.58
CA ILE A 93 13.06 16.29 8.07
C ILE A 93 14.03 15.94 6.94
N GLN A 94 14.72 14.81 7.02
CA GLN A 94 15.64 14.35 5.97
C GLN A 94 14.89 14.04 4.66
N GLY A 95 13.76 13.32 4.72
CA GLY A 95 12.92 13.09 3.53
C GLY A 95 12.33 14.40 2.97
N SER A 96 12.00 15.35 3.84
CA SER A 96 11.57 16.69 3.43
C SER A 96 12.65 17.42 2.63
N GLU A 97 13.88 17.46 3.14
CA GLU A 97 15.02 18.11 2.47
C GLU A 97 15.35 17.49 1.11
N GLN A 98 15.26 16.17 1.00
CA GLN A 98 15.44 15.45 -0.28
C GLN A 98 14.43 15.86 -1.36
N LEU A 99 13.27 16.37 -0.94
CA LEU A 99 12.21 16.86 -1.81
C LEU A 99 12.10 18.39 -1.78
N GLU A 100 13.18 19.07 -1.40
CA GLU A 100 13.27 20.55 -1.32
C GLU A 100 12.15 21.18 -0.47
N CYS A 101 11.67 20.44 0.53
CA CYS A 101 10.60 20.83 1.44
C CYS A 101 9.30 21.24 0.73
N ARG A 102 9.05 20.76 -0.49
CA ARG A 102 7.87 21.14 -1.29
C ARG A 102 7.40 20.03 -2.21
N LEU A 103 6.13 19.68 -2.07
CA LEU A 103 5.35 18.78 -2.92
C LEU A 103 4.19 19.46 -3.62
N VAL A 104 3.48 20.39 -2.96
CA VAL A 104 2.31 21.07 -3.51
C VAL A 104 2.68 21.80 -4.79
N ASN A 105 1.83 21.65 -5.81
CA ASN A 105 2.03 22.19 -7.16
C ASN A 105 3.32 21.66 -7.85
N THR A 106 3.81 20.49 -7.43
CA THR A 106 4.90 19.79 -8.11
C THR A 106 4.43 18.45 -8.66
N ARG A 107 5.29 17.83 -9.49
CA ARG A 107 5.14 16.45 -9.97
C ARG A 107 6.16 15.50 -9.33
N LYS A 108 6.67 15.85 -8.15
CA LYS A 108 7.69 15.05 -7.46
C LYS A 108 7.12 13.69 -7.13
N TRP A 109 7.95 12.67 -7.31
CA TRP A 109 7.62 11.32 -6.90
C TRP A 109 7.73 11.24 -5.39
N ILE A 110 6.86 10.44 -4.78
CA ILE A 110 6.96 10.07 -3.37
C ILE A 110 7.21 8.57 -3.25
N GLY A 111 7.89 8.18 -2.18
CA GLY A 111 8.18 6.80 -1.83
C GLY A 111 7.46 6.35 -0.57
N ALA A 112 7.94 5.23 -0.02
CA ALA A 112 7.40 4.65 1.20
C ALA A 112 7.57 5.57 2.43
N THR A 113 8.63 6.39 2.47
CA THR A 113 8.92 7.33 3.56
C THR A 113 7.84 8.40 3.71
N GLU A 114 7.40 9.03 2.62
CA GLU A 114 6.33 10.04 2.69
C GLU A 114 4.99 9.42 3.09
N VAL A 115 4.74 8.16 2.73
CA VAL A 115 3.54 7.42 3.16
C VAL A 115 3.60 7.15 4.66
N VAL A 116 4.74 6.71 5.19
CA VAL A 116 4.96 6.52 6.63
C VAL A 116 4.81 7.84 7.38
N THR A 117 5.37 8.93 6.84
CA THR A 117 5.25 10.29 7.38
C THR A 117 3.80 10.71 7.49
N LEU A 118 3.02 10.56 6.41
CA LEU A 118 1.60 10.89 6.40
C LEU A 118 0.81 10.06 7.44
N LEU A 119 1.00 8.75 7.47
CA LEU A 119 0.30 7.87 8.40
C LEU A 119 0.69 8.16 9.87
N SER A 120 1.97 8.42 10.12
CA SER A 120 2.48 8.73 11.46
C SER A 120 1.93 10.07 11.97
N PHE A 121 1.92 11.09 11.11
CA PHE A 121 1.27 12.38 11.38
C PHE A 121 -0.22 12.21 11.72
N LEU A 122 -0.87 11.24 11.10
CA LEU A 122 -2.26 10.87 11.35
C LEU A 122 -2.50 10.03 12.60
N ARG A 123 -1.46 9.73 13.38
CA ARG A 123 -1.52 8.79 14.49
C ARG A 123 -1.97 7.39 14.06
N ILE A 124 -1.60 6.98 12.85
CA ILE A 124 -1.76 5.63 12.34
C ILE A 124 -0.40 4.94 12.47
N LYS A 125 -0.36 3.90 13.29
CA LYS A 125 0.85 3.10 13.50
C LYS A 125 1.10 2.29 12.24
N CYS A 126 2.27 2.45 11.66
CA CYS A 126 2.71 1.68 10.51
C CYS A 126 4.14 1.16 10.70
N GLN A 127 4.50 0.19 9.87
CA GLN A 127 5.84 -0.38 9.79
C GLN A 127 6.37 -0.23 8.37
N LEU A 128 7.58 0.29 8.25
CA LEU A 128 8.37 0.26 7.03
C LEU A 128 9.24 -0.99 7.04
N VAL A 129 9.13 -1.82 6.01
CA VAL A 129 9.97 -3.00 5.81
C VAL A 129 10.74 -2.82 4.51
N ASP A 130 12.06 -2.91 4.59
CA ASP A 130 12.97 -2.68 3.49
C ASP A 130 13.66 -3.97 3.06
N PHE A 131 13.19 -4.54 1.95
CA PHE A 131 13.81 -5.66 1.25
C PHE A 131 14.93 -5.11 0.37
N HIS A 132 16.05 -4.75 1.00
CA HIS A 132 17.13 -3.95 0.40
C HIS A 132 17.96 -4.69 -0.65
N LYS A 133 17.84 -6.01 -0.74
CA LYS A 133 18.47 -6.84 -1.77
C LYS A 133 17.66 -8.13 -2.01
N PRO A 134 17.80 -8.76 -3.19
CA PRO A 134 17.20 -10.07 -3.45
C PRO A 134 17.63 -11.12 -2.43
N THR A 135 16.71 -12.02 -2.09
CA THR A 135 16.90 -13.08 -1.09
C THR A 135 16.83 -14.49 -1.69
N GLY A 136 16.62 -14.61 -2.99
CA GLY A 136 16.52 -15.89 -3.69
C GLY A 136 17.22 -15.92 -5.06
N PRO A 137 17.25 -17.10 -5.70
CA PRO A 137 17.92 -17.30 -6.97
C PRO A 137 17.44 -16.38 -8.10
N GLY A 138 18.35 -16.05 -9.01
CA GLY A 138 18.04 -15.21 -10.18
C GLY A 138 17.46 -13.85 -9.81
N GLY A 139 17.81 -13.31 -8.63
CA GLY A 139 17.32 -12.02 -8.13
C GLY A 139 15.87 -12.03 -7.63
N SER A 140 15.31 -13.17 -7.21
CA SER A 140 13.98 -13.21 -6.58
C SER A 140 13.98 -12.74 -5.12
N HIS A 141 12.78 -12.51 -4.59
CA HIS A 141 12.55 -12.02 -3.24
C HIS A 141 11.60 -12.96 -2.44
N PRO A 142 11.98 -14.22 -2.19
CA PRO A 142 11.13 -15.16 -1.44
C PRO A 142 10.79 -14.64 -0.04
N GLU A 143 11.70 -13.93 0.63
CA GLU A 143 11.43 -13.34 1.95
C GLU A 143 10.34 -12.25 1.90
N LEU A 144 10.21 -11.53 0.78
CA LEU A 144 9.10 -10.58 0.59
C LEU A 144 7.76 -11.30 0.52
N PHE A 145 7.69 -12.41 -0.23
CA PHE A 145 6.48 -13.20 -0.36
C PHE A 145 6.11 -13.86 0.97
N ASN A 146 7.09 -14.43 1.68
CA ASN A 146 6.90 -15.02 3.00
C ASN A 146 6.46 -13.98 4.05
N TRP A 147 7.02 -12.76 4.00
CA TRP A 147 6.61 -11.68 4.89
C TRP A 147 5.15 -11.28 4.65
N VAL A 148 4.76 -11.13 3.37
CA VAL A 148 3.36 -10.82 3.00
C VAL A 148 2.41 -11.95 3.40
N LEU A 149 2.81 -13.21 3.22
CA LEU A 149 2.04 -14.37 3.68
C LEU A 149 1.75 -14.25 5.19
N LYS A 150 2.81 -14.10 6.00
CA LYS A 150 2.70 -13.96 7.46
C LYS A 150 1.82 -12.78 7.88
N TYR A 151 1.94 -11.64 7.18
CA TYR A 151 1.08 -10.47 7.42
C TYR A 151 -0.39 -10.83 7.30
N PHE A 152 -0.80 -11.43 6.17
CA PHE A 152 -2.20 -11.77 5.93
C PHE A 152 -2.69 -12.98 6.74
N GLU A 153 -1.80 -13.89 7.14
CA GLU A 153 -2.15 -14.99 8.05
C GLU A 153 -2.42 -14.52 9.47
N SER A 154 -1.65 -13.53 9.95
CA SER A 154 -1.81 -12.97 11.29
C SER A 154 -3.14 -12.24 11.48
N SER A 155 -3.83 -11.88 10.39
CA SER A 155 -5.13 -11.22 10.40
C SER A 155 -6.33 -12.18 10.26
N VAL A 156 -6.09 -13.50 10.28
CA VAL A 156 -7.14 -14.52 10.18
C VAL A 156 -7.86 -14.65 11.52
N GLY A 157 -8.89 -13.83 11.71
CA GLY A 157 -9.73 -13.85 12.93
C GLY A 157 -10.96 -12.94 12.91
N GLY A 158 -11.29 -12.34 11.76
CA GLY A 158 -12.37 -11.33 11.66
C GLY A 158 -11.91 -9.89 11.93
N GLU A 159 -10.63 -9.68 12.25
CA GLU A 159 -10.04 -8.35 12.39
C GLU A 159 -9.84 -7.67 11.03
N PHE A 160 -9.95 -6.35 11.04
CA PHE A 160 -9.75 -5.53 9.84
C PHE A 160 -8.30 -5.60 9.37
N THR A 161 -8.10 -5.96 8.10
CA THR A 161 -6.79 -6.13 7.46
C THR A 161 -6.60 -5.10 6.34
N PRO A 162 -5.75 -4.09 6.52
CA PRO A 162 -5.38 -3.15 5.47
C PRO A 162 -4.65 -3.83 4.28
N PRO A 163 -4.68 -3.25 3.07
CA PRO A 163 -3.73 -3.60 2.03
C PRO A 163 -2.34 -3.06 2.37
N LEU A 164 -1.31 -3.53 1.64
CA LEU A 164 0.07 -3.08 1.83
C LEU A 164 0.49 -2.14 0.70
N TYR A 165 1.15 -1.03 1.03
CA TYR A 165 1.84 -0.22 0.04
C TYR A 165 3.15 -0.90 -0.35
N LEU A 166 3.48 -0.94 -1.63
CA LEU A 166 4.69 -1.57 -2.17
C LEU A 166 5.45 -0.60 -3.07
N GLN A 167 6.69 -0.29 -2.71
CA GLN A 167 7.62 0.53 -3.48
C GLN A 167 8.69 -0.35 -4.13
N HIS A 168 9.11 0.03 -5.34
CA HIS A 168 10.45 -0.23 -5.86
C HIS A 168 10.96 1.01 -6.60
N GLN A 169 12.23 1.07 -6.98
CA GLN A 169 12.74 2.19 -7.77
C GLN A 169 11.89 2.37 -9.05
N GLY A 170 11.37 3.58 -9.25
CA GLY A 170 10.61 3.92 -10.47
C GLY A 170 9.09 3.91 -10.35
N HIS A 171 8.51 3.14 -9.43
CA HIS A 171 7.04 2.97 -9.37
C HIS A 171 6.57 2.34 -8.05
N SER A 172 5.30 2.46 -7.73
CA SER A 172 4.69 1.82 -6.56
C SER A 172 3.36 1.16 -6.90
N ARG A 173 2.94 0.22 -6.06
CA ARG A 173 1.74 -0.59 -6.20
C ARG A 173 1.10 -0.86 -4.84
N THR A 174 -0.08 -1.48 -4.83
CA THR A 174 -0.76 -1.91 -3.60
C THR A 174 -0.97 -3.42 -3.61
N ILE A 175 -0.43 -4.13 -2.62
CA ILE A 175 -0.71 -5.57 -2.44
C ILE A 175 -2.04 -5.69 -1.70
N MET A 176 -3.03 -6.28 -2.35
CA MET A 176 -4.36 -6.52 -1.78
C MET A 176 -4.52 -7.93 -1.20
N GLY A 177 -3.53 -8.80 -1.38
CA GLY A 177 -3.56 -10.17 -0.87
C GLY A 177 -2.51 -11.08 -1.47
N ILE A 178 -2.65 -12.36 -1.17
CA ILE A 178 -1.74 -13.43 -1.58
C ILE A 178 -2.51 -14.74 -1.76
N GLU A 179 -2.14 -15.50 -2.80
CA GLU A 179 -2.61 -16.85 -3.05
C GLU A 179 -1.50 -17.85 -2.71
N ILE A 180 -1.89 -18.97 -2.12
CA ILE A 180 -1.05 -20.16 -1.93
C ILE A 180 -1.53 -21.20 -2.93
N HIS A 181 -0.65 -21.62 -3.84
CA HIS A 181 -0.96 -22.60 -4.87
C HIS A 181 -0.65 -24.03 -4.39
N ARG A 182 -1.18 -25.04 -5.09
CA ARG A 182 -1.03 -26.46 -4.73
C ARG A 182 0.42 -26.95 -4.73
N ASP A 183 1.27 -26.35 -5.56
CA ASP A 183 2.70 -26.63 -5.63
C ASP A 183 3.52 -25.91 -4.55
N GLY A 184 2.85 -25.19 -3.64
CA GLY A 184 3.46 -24.39 -2.59
C GLY A 184 3.91 -23.01 -3.05
N SER A 185 3.74 -22.65 -4.33
CA SER A 185 4.12 -21.33 -4.82
C SER A 185 3.22 -20.23 -4.24
N LEU A 186 3.83 -19.08 -3.99
CA LEU A 186 3.15 -17.90 -3.48
C LEU A 186 2.95 -16.89 -4.61
N ILE A 187 1.72 -16.40 -4.77
CA ILE A 187 1.36 -15.41 -5.80
C ILE A 187 0.78 -14.18 -5.12
N LEU A 188 1.43 -13.03 -5.27
CA LEU A 188 0.89 -11.77 -4.79
C LEU A 188 -0.26 -11.30 -5.68
N LEU A 189 -1.27 -10.71 -5.07
CA LEU A 189 -2.36 -10.01 -5.75
C LEU A 189 -2.11 -8.51 -5.62
N VAL A 190 -1.68 -7.89 -6.72
CA VAL A 190 -1.14 -6.53 -6.73
C VAL A 190 -1.98 -5.62 -7.62
N LEU A 191 -2.56 -4.59 -7.03
CA LEU A 191 -3.21 -3.48 -7.71
C LEU A 191 -2.15 -2.50 -8.23
N ASP A 192 -2.24 -2.11 -9.49
CA ASP A 192 -1.36 -1.12 -10.10
C ASP A 192 -2.18 0.12 -10.51
N PRO A 193 -1.79 1.34 -10.10
CA PRO A 193 -2.47 2.57 -10.52
C PRO A 193 -2.36 2.85 -12.03
N SER A 194 -1.55 2.09 -12.79
CA SER A 194 -1.52 2.17 -14.25
C SER A 194 -2.67 1.42 -14.93
N HIS A 195 -3.37 0.52 -14.24
CA HIS A 195 -4.52 -0.18 -14.79
C HIS A 195 -5.71 0.77 -14.92
N SER A 196 -6.35 0.83 -16.08
CA SER A 196 -7.49 1.71 -16.31
C SER A 196 -8.76 1.19 -15.62
N PRO A 197 -9.75 2.06 -15.35
CA PRO A 197 -11.06 1.61 -14.84
C PRO A 197 -11.72 0.55 -15.74
N LEU A 198 -11.53 0.64 -17.06
CA LEU A 198 -12.04 -0.35 -18.01
C LEU A 198 -11.39 -1.73 -17.82
N GLN A 199 -10.06 -1.78 -17.61
CA GLN A 199 -9.36 -3.03 -17.31
C GLN A 199 -9.81 -3.62 -15.97
N MET A 200 -10.01 -2.78 -14.95
CA MET A 200 -10.47 -3.23 -13.63
C MET A 200 -11.94 -3.70 -13.63
N ALA A 201 -12.79 -3.11 -14.49
CA ALA A 201 -14.18 -3.49 -14.63
C ALA A 201 -14.35 -4.95 -15.12
N GLN A 202 -13.39 -5.47 -15.89
CA GLN A 202 -13.38 -6.86 -16.39
C GLN A 202 -13.37 -7.90 -15.26
N LEU A 203 -12.93 -7.55 -14.04
CA LEU A 203 -13.06 -8.43 -12.87
C LEU A 203 -14.53 -8.71 -12.47
N GLY A 204 -15.47 -7.91 -12.97
CA GLY A 204 -16.91 -8.11 -12.75
C GLY A 204 -17.61 -8.93 -13.83
N ASP A 205 -16.94 -9.24 -14.94
CA ASP A 205 -17.49 -9.99 -16.06
C ASP A 205 -16.98 -11.43 -16.03
N THR A 206 -17.90 -12.39 -15.97
CA THR A 206 -17.58 -13.82 -15.85
C THR A 206 -16.71 -14.34 -16.99
N ASN A 207 -16.85 -13.78 -18.19
CA ASN A 207 -16.11 -14.24 -19.38
C ASN A 207 -14.66 -13.74 -19.40
N SER A 208 -14.40 -12.56 -18.85
CA SER A 208 -13.08 -11.91 -18.87
C SER A 208 -12.36 -11.91 -17.52
N ALA A 209 -13.04 -12.28 -16.44
CA ALA A 209 -12.54 -12.26 -15.06
C ALA A 209 -11.22 -13.01 -14.84
N SER A 210 -11.07 -14.20 -15.44
CA SER A 210 -9.84 -15.01 -15.29
C SER A 210 -8.62 -14.33 -15.93
N THR A 211 -8.82 -13.70 -17.09
CA THR A 211 -7.80 -12.90 -17.79
C THR A 211 -7.48 -11.63 -17.02
N ALA A 212 -8.51 -10.94 -16.51
CA ALA A 212 -8.33 -9.74 -15.68
C ALA A 212 -7.56 -10.05 -14.38
N LEU A 213 -7.76 -11.23 -13.78
CA LEU A 213 -7.02 -11.64 -12.59
C LEU A 213 -5.51 -11.84 -12.87
N ARG A 214 -5.12 -12.19 -14.11
CA ARG A 214 -3.69 -12.26 -14.50
C ARG A 214 -2.98 -10.90 -14.40
N LEU A 215 -3.71 -9.78 -14.54
CA LEU A 215 -3.14 -8.44 -14.35
C LEU A 215 -2.67 -8.24 -12.90
N LEU A 216 -3.39 -8.84 -11.95
CA LEU A 216 -3.12 -8.71 -10.51
C LEU A 216 -2.08 -9.70 -10.01
N ARG A 217 -2.05 -10.92 -10.56
CA ARG A 217 -1.14 -11.99 -10.10
C ARG A 217 0.31 -11.67 -10.42
N LYS A 218 1.17 -11.62 -9.39
CA LYS A 218 2.62 -11.48 -9.50
C LYS A 218 3.29 -12.63 -8.74
N ASN A 219 3.99 -13.47 -9.48
CA ASN A 219 4.89 -14.49 -8.93
C ASN A 219 6.29 -13.89 -8.69
N GLU A 220 7.19 -14.68 -8.12
CA GLU A 220 8.57 -14.27 -7.88
C GLU A 220 9.34 -13.89 -9.16
N SER A 221 9.02 -14.50 -10.31
CA SER A 221 9.68 -14.16 -11.57
C SER A 221 9.29 -12.78 -12.11
N ALA A 222 8.10 -12.29 -11.76
CA ALA A 222 7.62 -10.95 -12.10
C ALA A 222 8.15 -9.86 -11.16
N MET A 223 8.85 -10.21 -10.07
CA MET A 223 9.26 -9.30 -8.99
C MET A 223 10.78 -9.32 -8.79
N LYS A 224 11.50 -8.64 -9.70
CA LYS A 224 12.98 -8.70 -9.81
C LYS A 224 13.71 -7.36 -9.61
N ALA A 225 13.03 -6.33 -9.09
CA ALA A 225 13.74 -5.09 -8.76
C ALA A 225 14.79 -5.34 -7.68
N ARG A 226 15.84 -4.51 -7.67
CA ARG A 226 16.96 -4.68 -6.72
C ARG A 226 16.54 -4.54 -5.27
N GLN A 227 15.53 -3.71 -5.02
CA GLN A 227 15.02 -3.39 -3.69
C GLN A 227 13.52 -3.17 -3.74
N TYR A 228 12.83 -3.60 -2.69
CA TYR A 228 11.42 -3.33 -2.45
C TYR A 228 11.23 -2.78 -1.04
N GLN A 229 10.29 -1.86 -0.86
CA GLN A 229 9.85 -1.43 0.47
C GLN A 229 8.36 -1.65 0.62
N ILE A 230 7.94 -2.09 1.80
CA ILE A 230 6.54 -2.24 2.17
C ILE A 230 6.20 -1.26 3.30
N VAL A 231 5.05 -0.61 3.19
CA VAL A 231 4.41 0.08 4.33
C VAL A 231 3.18 -0.71 4.73
N ALA A 232 3.15 -1.15 5.98
CA ALA A 232 2.06 -1.91 6.57
C ALA A 232 1.43 -1.13 7.72
N VAL A 233 0.09 -0.99 7.72
CA VAL A 233 -0.65 -0.40 8.84
C VAL A 233 -0.88 -1.47 9.90
N LEU A 234 -0.51 -1.17 11.14
CA LEU A 234 -0.47 -2.13 12.27
C LEU A 234 -1.34 -1.71 13.46
N GLY A 235 -1.98 -0.55 13.42
CA GLY A 235 -2.78 -0.05 14.54
C GLY A 235 -2.84 1.47 14.60
N MET A 236 -3.22 1.99 15.76
CA MET A 236 -3.24 3.43 16.04
C MET A 236 -2.11 3.81 17.01
N ILE A 237 -1.73 5.08 16.97
CA ILE A 237 -0.85 5.72 17.94
C ILE A 237 -1.73 6.48 18.93
N GLU A 238 -1.84 5.96 20.15
CA GLU A 238 -2.68 6.59 21.19
C GLU A 238 -1.87 7.56 22.05
N ALA A 239 -0.71 7.11 22.51
CA ALA A 239 0.11 7.88 23.43
C ALA A 239 0.97 8.93 22.73
N ASP A 240 1.10 10.10 23.34
CA ASP A 240 1.88 11.21 22.79
C ASP A 240 3.37 10.89 22.65
N TYR A 241 3.94 10.08 23.54
CA TYR A 241 5.34 9.67 23.42
C TYR A 241 5.58 8.85 22.14
N GLN A 242 4.64 7.97 21.78
CA GLN A 242 4.72 7.18 20.54
C GLN A 242 4.57 8.09 19.31
N TYR A 243 3.74 9.13 19.40
CA TYR A 243 3.59 10.13 18.34
C TYR A 243 4.84 10.98 18.14
N GLN A 244 5.55 11.34 19.21
CA GLN A 244 6.85 12.02 19.08
C GLN A 244 7.92 11.08 18.51
N GLN A 245 7.92 9.81 18.92
CA GLN A 245 8.86 8.81 18.38
C GLN A 245 8.63 8.53 16.90
N SER A 246 7.38 8.58 16.42
CA SER A 246 7.05 8.32 15.01
C SER A 246 7.47 9.44 14.05
N LYS A 247 7.97 10.58 14.56
CA LYS A 247 8.60 11.63 13.73
C LYS A 247 9.89 11.16 13.07
N ILE A 248 10.56 10.18 13.66
CA ILE A 248 11.77 9.58 13.13
C ILE A 248 11.39 8.25 12.46
N ILE A 249 11.53 8.19 11.15
CA ILE A 249 11.24 6.96 10.40
C ILE A 249 12.26 5.89 10.77
N ARG A 250 11.75 4.71 11.15
CA ARG A 250 12.55 3.51 11.39
C ARG A 250 12.01 2.38 10.51
N GLY A 251 12.90 1.75 9.76
CA GLY A 251 12.60 0.60 8.91
C GLY A 251 13.24 -0.67 9.44
N CYS A 252 12.55 -1.81 9.26
CA CYS A 252 13.15 -3.12 9.41
C CYS A 252 13.80 -3.53 8.09
N ARG A 253 15.09 -3.88 8.08
CA ARG A 253 15.79 -4.32 6.87
C ARG A 253 15.77 -5.85 6.77
N ILE A 254 15.44 -6.36 5.58
CA ILE A 254 15.43 -7.78 5.24
C ILE A 254 16.28 -8.00 3.97
N PRO A 255 17.23 -8.95 3.97
CA PRO A 255 17.66 -9.75 5.12
C PRO A 255 18.38 -8.87 6.15
N GLN A 256 18.47 -9.33 7.40
CA GLN A 256 19.27 -8.63 8.41
C GLN A 256 20.74 -8.62 7.99
N ASP A 257 21.42 -7.50 8.22
CA ASP A 257 22.87 -7.43 8.05
C ASP A 257 23.51 -8.36 9.09
N ARG A 258 24.48 -9.17 8.65
CA ARG A 258 25.19 -10.13 9.51
C ARG A 258 26.19 -9.44 10.42
#